data_AF-X0VYA8-F1
#
_entry.id   AF-X0VYA8-F1
#
_cell.length_a   1.000
_cell.length_b   1.000
_cell.length_c   1.000
_cell.angle_alpha   90.00
_cell.angle_beta   90.00
_cell.angle_gamma   90.00
#
_symmetry.space_group_name_H-M   'P 1'
#
loop_
_entity.id
_entity.type
_entity.pdbx_description
1 polymer ?
#
loop_
_entity_poly.entity_id
_entity_poly.type
_entity_poly.pdbx_seq_one_letter_code
_entity_poly.pdbx_strand_id
1 'polypeptide(L)'
;PNPATPVNEFKEEHYERIEYANKFLGRETFRPGWRTDRGRYWIILGKPREQQRYDGYNLLVATELWFYQGDSAKGLPSFFYLMFFKRHDIGEYELYHPVVDGPAALLKGQYGFGTGTEAALDRLTEISPEIARASLSYDTSDPPDFIGGRASLGTEIMLARVEESPKRAIRTDYADAWRRYGNRVSAEYSFNFIPSRNIFSVLAGPEGTPFVHYSIEIDPQNFTMETDEDQSKFYTTLDVSFEVSNPDGDLVIA
;
A
#
# COMPACT_ATOMS: atom_id res chain seq x y z
N PRO A 1 -3.64 12.37 1.66
CA PRO A 1 -4.69 13.34 1.31
C PRO A 1 -4.87 14.31 2.48
N ASN A 2 -4.90 15.60 2.20
CA ASN A 2 -5.19 16.60 3.22
C ASN A 2 -6.69 16.57 3.57
N PRO A 3 -7.08 16.18 4.80
CA PRO A 3 -8.50 16.18 5.19
C PRO A 3 -9.09 17.60 5.24
N ALA A 4 -8.24 18.63 5.35
CA ALA A 4 -8.65 20.02 5.44
C ALA A 4 -9.01 20.67 4.10
N THR A 5 -8.83 19.97 2.97
CA THR A 5 -9.23 20.46 1.65
C THR A 5 -10.45 19.70 1.13
N PRO A 6 -11.42 20.38 0.50
CA PRO A 6 -12.58 19.71 -0.12
C PRO A 6 -12.19 18.84 -1.33
N VAL A 7 -10.97 19.01 -1.83
CA VAL A 7 -10.42 18.26 -2.96
C VAL A 7 -9.87 16.92 -2.48
N ASN A 8 -10.26 15.84 -3.17
CA ASN A 8 -9.70 14.52 -2.92
C ASN A 8 -8.43 14.32 -3.77
N GLU A 9 -7.31 14.82 -3.26
CA GLU A 9 -5.99 14.72 -3.89
C GLU A 9 -5.61 13.27 -4.25
N PHE A 10 -5.99 12.31 -3.40
CA PHE A 10 -5.70 10.89 -3.65
C PHE A 10 -6.46 10.37 -4.88
N LYS A 11 -7.70 10.80 -5.07
CA LYS A 11 -8.50 10.46 -6.25
C LYS A 11 -7.87 11.05 -7.50
N GLU A 12 -7.49 12.33 -7.47
CA GLU A 12 -6.87 13.00 -8.62
C GLU A 12 -5.56 12.31 -9.01
N GLU A 13 -4.66 12.11 -8.04
CA GLU A 13 -3.40 11.41 -8.26
C GLU A 13 -3.62 9.99 -8.84
N HIS A 14 -4.63 9.28 -8.35
CA HIS A 14 -4.97 7.95 -8.87
C HIS A 14 -5.39 7.98 -10.34
N TYR A 15 -6.23 8.94 -10.74
CA TYR A 15 -6.62 9.10 -12.14
C TYR A 15 -5.45 9.53 -13.03
N GLU A 16 -4.57 10.41 -12.54
CA GLU A 16 -3.34 10.79 -13.25
C GLU A 16 -2.43 9.58 -13.49
N ARG A 17 -2.28 8.70 -12.49
CA ARG A 17 -1.51 7.45 -12.62
C ARG A 17 -2.12 6.53 -13.68
N ILE A 18 -3.44 6.41 -13.76
CA ILE A 18 -4.13 5.62 -14.79
C ILE A 18 -3.90 6.22 -16.18
N GLU A 19 -4.03 7.54 -16.33
CA GLU A 19 -3.80 8.22 -17.61
C GLU A 19 -2.36 8.02 -18.07
N TYR A 20 -1.39 8.20 -17.17
CA TYR A 20 0.01 7.93 -17.46
C TYR A 20 0.22 6.49 -17.92
N ALA A 21 -0.31 5.52 -17.18
CA ALA A 21 -0.18 4.09 -17.53
C ALA A 21 -0.72 3.83 -18.95
N ASN A 22 -1.89 4.35 -19.29
CA ASN A 22 -2.48 4.17 -20.62
C ASN A 22 -1.67 4.86 -21.73
N LYS A 23 -1.14 6.05 -21.46
CA LYS A 23 -0.40 6.84 -22.44
C LYS A 23 1.00 6.29 -22.73
N PHE A 24 1.67 5.71 -21.74
CA PHE A 24 3.09 5.34 -21.84
C PHE A 24 3.37 3.85 -21.68
N LEU A 25 2.65 3.16 -20.79
CA LEU A 25 2.95 1.76 -20.42
C LEU A 25 2.13 0.73 -21.20
N GLY A 26 1.14 1.17 -21.99
CA GLY A 26 0.32 0.31 -22.86
C GLY A 26 0.71 0.32 -24.34
N ARG A 27 1.77 1.02 -24.75
CA ARG A 27 2.10 1.23 -26.18
C ARG A 27 2.54 -0.04 -26.93
N GLU A 28 3.00 -1.03 -26.19
CA GLU A 28 3.62 -2.25 -26.72
C GLU A 28 2.67 -3.45 -26.68
N THR A 29 1.41 -3.24 -26.33
CA THR A 29 0.40 -4.29 -26.12
C THR A 29 -0.93 -3.94 -26.77
N PHE A 30 -1.78 -4.95 -26.95
CA PHE A 30 -3.14 -4.79 -27.45
C PHE A 30 -4.15 -4.39 -26.36
N ARG A 31 -3.71 -4.31 -25.09
CA ARG A 31 -4.55 -3.99 -23.94
C ARG A 31 -4.27 -2.56 -23.46
N PRO A 32 -5.21 -1.90 -22.78
CA PRO A 32 -4.95 -0.62 -22.11
C PRO A 32 -3.78 -0.73 -21.13
N GLY A 33 -2.97 0.32 -21.03
CA GLY A 33 -1.77 0.31 -20.19
C GLY A 33 -2.03 0.03 -18.72
N TRP A 34 -3.19 0.42 -18.17
CA TRP A 34 -3.58 0.08 -16.80
C TRP A 34 -3.71 -1.43 -16.53
N ARG A 35 -3.87 -2.26 -17.57
CA ARG A 35 -3.96 -3.73 -17.47
C ARG A 35 -2.61 -4.44 -17.61
N THR A 36 -1.54 -3.71 -17.90
CA THR A 36 -0.17 -4.27 -17.96
C THR A 36 0.41 -4.36 -16.55
N ASP A 37 1.40 -5.22 -16.33
CA ASP A 37 2.07 -5.32 -15.03
C ASP A 37 2.73 -4.00 -14.63
N ARG A 38 3.50 -3.39 -15.54
CA ARG A 38 4.07 -2.05 -15.32
C ARG A 38 3.00 -1.03 -14.95
N GLY A 39 1.87 -1.02 -15.65
CA GLY A 39 0.75 -0.11 -15.35
C GLY A 39 0.11 -0.39 -13.99
N ARG A 40 -0.09 -1.66 -13.63
CA ARG A 40 -0.64 -2.07 -12.33
C ARG A 40 0.24 -1.55 -11.19
N TYR A 41 1.54 -1.81 -11.23
CA TYR A 41 2.47 -1.36 -10.19
C TYR A 41 2.69 0.15 -10.19
N TRP A 42 2.63 0.82 -11.36
CA TRP A 42 2.60 2.29 -11.43
C TRP A 42 1.40 2.89 -10.71
N ILE A 43 0.22 2.28 -10.85
CA ILE A 43 -0.99 2.76 -10.19
C ILE A 43 -0.90 2.53 -8.67
N ILE A 44 -0.42 1.36 -8.23
CA ILE A 44 -0.29 1.00 -6.82
C ILE A 44 0.75 1.89 -6.12
N LEU A 45 1.99 1.90 -6.62
CA LEU A 45 3.13 2.51 -5.96
C LEU A 45 3.38 3.96 -6.38
N GLY A 46 2.91 4.35 -7.57
CA GLY A 46 3.23 5.63 -8.18
C GLY A 46 4.52 5.56 -8.99
N LYS A 47 5.02 6.76 -9.34
CA LYS A 47 6.29 6.91 -10.06
C LYS A 47 7.44 6.40 -9.17
N PRO A 48 8.28 5.48 -9.66
CA PRO A 48 9.47 5.05 -8.93
C PRO A 48 10.46 6.21 -8.76
N ARG A 49 11.30 6.10 -7.72
CA ARG A 49 12.37 7.06 -7.44
C ARG A 49 13.40 7.09 -8.58
N GLU A 50 13.72 5.91 -9.10
CA GLU A 50 14.64 5.74 -10.22
C GLU A 50 14.17 4.59 -11.12
N GLN A 51 14.42 4.73 -12.42
CA GLN A 51 14.21 3.67 -13.40
C GLN A 51 15.52 3.46 -14.14
N GLN A 52 15.99 2.23 -14.13
CA GLN A 52 17.14 1.80 -14.92
C GLN A 52 16.64 0.92 -16.05
N ARG A 53 17.07 1.22 -17.27
CA ARG A 53 16.71 0.47 -18.47
C ARG A 53 17.93 -0.23 -19.02
N TYR A 54 17.80 -1.53 -19.24
CA TYR A 54 18.83 -2.39 -19.79
C TYR A 54 18.38 -2.84 -21.17
N ASP A 55 18.39 -1.88 -22.10
CA ASP A 55 18.07 -2.11 -23.51
C ASP A 55 19.38 -2.19 -24.32
N GLY A 56 19.45 -3.08 -25.31
CA GLY A 56 20.58 -3.15 -26.24
C GLY A 56 21.78 -3.99 -25.79
N TYR A 57 21.72 -4.62 -24.60
CA TYR A 57 22.71 -5.63 -24.23
C TYR A 57 22.52 -6.89 -25.07
N ASN A 58 23.60 -7.43 -25.64
CA ASN A 58 23.53 -8.61 -26.49
C ASN A 58 23.07 -9.86 -25.73
N LEU A 59 23.44 -9.96 -24.45
CA LEU A 59 23.16 -11.11 -23.61
C LEU A 59 21.79 -11.04 -22.93
N LEU A 60 21.23 -9.85 -22.72
CA LEU A 60 20.10 -9.60 -21.82
C LEU A 60 18.84 -9.24 -22.61
N VAL A 61 17.69 -9.78 -22.21
CA VAL A 61 16.40 -9.34 -22.76
C VAL A 61 16.07 -7.91 -22.31
N ALA A 62 15.20 -7.20 -23.02
CA ALA A 62 14.78 -5.86 -22.63
C ALA A 62 14.23 -5.87 -21.19
N THR A 63 14.92 -5.19 -20.28
CA THR A 63 14.67 -5.24 -18.84
C THR A 63 14.65 -3.84 -18.23
N GLU A 64 13.71 -3.58 -17.34
CA GLU A 64 13.60 -2.35 -16.56
C GLU A 64 13.63 -2.68 -15.07
N LEU A 65 14.48 -1.97 -14.33
CA LEU A 65 14.57 -2.07 -12.87
C LEU A 65 14.06 -0.76 -12.25
N TRP A 66 13.02 -0.87 -11.43
CA TRP A 66 12.32 0.27 -10.84
C TRP A 66 12.59 0.32 -9.34
N PHE A 67 13.21 1.39 -8.87
CA PHE A 67 13.59 1.57 -7.47
C PHE A 67 12.53 2.39 -6.74
N TYR A 68 12.13 1.89 -5.57
CA TYR A 68 11.14 2.51 -4.71
C TYR A 68 11.70 2.77 -3.33
N GLN A 69 11.27 3.89 -2.76
CA GLN A 69 11.36 4.16 -1.34
C GLN A 69 9.97 3.89 -0.75
N GLY A 70 9.85 2.87 0.09
CA GLY A 70 8.57 2.47 0.64
C GLY A 70 8.14 3.31 1.84
N ASP A 71 6.84 3.34 2.04
CA ASP A 71 6.19 3.97 3.18
C ASP A 71 5.86 2.91 4.24
N SER A 72 6.49 3.03 5.41
CA SER A 72 6.30 2.09 6.52
C SER A 72 4.87 2.10 7.06
N ALA A 73 4.14 3.22 6.94
CA ALA A 73 2.73 3.29 7.32
C ALA A 73 1.84 2.38 6.46
N LYS A 74 2.28 2.08 5.22
CA LYS A 74 1.62 1.14 4.31
C LYS A 74 2.19 -0.28 4.41
N GLY A 75 3.12 -0.52 5.34
CA GLY A 75 3.78 -1.81 5.54
C GLY A 75 4.82 -2.16 4.49
N LEU A 76 5.32 -1.18 3.73
CA LEU A 76 6.36 -1.36 2.73
C LEU A 76 7.77 -1.24 3.35
N PRO A 77 8.78 -1.98 2.83
CA PRO A 77 10.18 -1.80 3.22
C PRO A 77 10.70 -0.40 2.86
N SER A 78 11.70 0.11 3.60
CA SER A 78 12.28 1.44 3.33
C SER A 78 12.80 1.59 1.90
N PHE A 79 13.43 0.54 1.36
CA PHE A 79 13.93 0.50 -0.02
C PHE A 79 13.74 -0.89 -0.62
N PHE A 80 13.21 -0.92 -1.83
CA PHE A 80 13.02 -2.13 -2.60
C PHE A 80 13.00 -1.79 -4.09
N TYR A 81 13.02 -2.81 -4.94
CA TYR A 81 12.84 -2.62 -6.37
C TYR A 81 11.89 -3.67 -6.94
N LEU A 82 11.35 -3.35 -8.11
CA LEU A 82 10.59 -4.28 -8.94
C LEU A 82 11.31 -4.39 -10.29
N MET A 83 11.35 -5.58 -10.85
CA MET A 83 11.96 -5.82 -12.14
C MET A 83 10.91 -6.24 -13.16
N PHE A 84 10.96 -5.63 -14.33
CA PHE A 84 10.08 -5.94 -15.45
C PHE A 84 10.93 -6.34 -16.64
N PHE A 85 10.51 -7.34 -17.39
CA PHE A 85 11.28 -7.85 -18.52
C PHE A 85 10.38 -8.31 -19.65
N LYS A 86 10.88 -8.25 -20.89
CA LYS A 86 10.23 -8.91 -22.03
C LYS A 86 10.73 -10.33 -22.12
N ARG A 87 9.88 -11.28 -21.76
CA ARG A 87 10.21 -12.70 -21.84
C ARG A 87 10.60 -13.05 -23.29
N HIS A 88 11.82 -13.53 -23.47
CA HIS A 88 12.41 -13.82 -24.80
C HIS A 88 12.46 -12.62 -25.78
N ASP A 89 12.49 -11.38 -25.29
CA ASP A 89 12.43 -10.15 -26.12
C ASP A 89 11.13 -9.97 -26.93
N ILE A 90 10.04 -10.67 -26.56
CA ILE A 90 8.76 -10.64 -27.29
C ILE A 90 7.65 -10.11 -26.38
N GLY A 91 6.74 -9.32 -26.98
CA GLY A 91 5.51 -8.89 -26.31
C GLY A 91 5.69 -7.72 -25.36
N GLU A 92 4.90 -7.73 -24.29
CA GLU A 92 4.88 -6.69 -23.26
C GLU A 92 5.87 -7.01 -22.12
N TYR A 93 6.21 -5.98 -21.35
CA TYR A 93 6.99 -6.19 -20.13
C TYR A 93 6.11 -6.85 -19.06
N GLU A 94 6.55 -8.01 -18.60
CA GLU A 94 5.96 -8.78 -17.51
C GLU A 94 6.72 -8.47 -16.21
N LEU A 95 6.03 -8.56 -15.06
CA LEU A 95 6.73 -8.58 -13.78
C LEU A 95 7.59 -9.85 -13.70
N TYR A 96 8.88 -9.68 -13.40
CA TYR A 96 9.77 -10.79 -13.14
C TYR A 96 9.44 -11.43 -11.78
N HIS A 97 9.60 -12.73 -11.65
CA HIS A 97 9.44 -13.46 -10.40
C HIS A 97 10.70 -14.29 -10.14
N PRO A 98 11.58 -13.88 -9.20
CA PRO A 98 12.83 -14.60 -8.91
C PRO A 98 12.67 -16.11 -8.71
N VAL A 99 11.59 -16.54 -8.05
CA VAL A 99 11.31 -17.95 -7.74
C VAL A 99 10.80 -18.74 -8.95
N VAL A 100 10.05 -18.09 -9.85
CA VAL A 100 9.38 -18.75 -10.98
C VAL A 100 10.24 -18.68 -12.25
N ASP A 101 10.80 -17.51 -12.53
CA ASP A 101 11.55 -17.23 -13.76
C ASP A 101 13.02 -17.60 -13.64
N GLY A 102 13.63 -17.20 -12.53
CA GLY A 102 15.04 -17.38 -12.26
C GLY A 102 15.99 -16.56 -13.17
N PRO A 103 17.26 -16.42 -12.77
CA PRO A 103 18.26 -15.59 -13.46
C PRO A 103 18.41 -15.87 -14.96
N ALA A 104 18.29 -17.13 -15.38
CA ALA A 104 18.44 -17.53 -16.79
C ALA A 104 17.37 -16.92 -17.71
N ALA A 105 16.18 -16.58 -17.19
CA ALA A 105 15.11 -15.97 -17.97
C ALA A 105 15.41 -14.53 -18.43
N LEU A 106 16.36 -13.86 -17.76
CA LEU A 106 16.82 -12.52 -18.15
C LEU A 106 17.82 -12.57 -19.32
N LEU A 107 18.34 -13.75 -19.66
CA LEU A 107 19.24 -13.93 -20.79
C LEU A 107 18.43 -14.18 -22.07
N LYS A 108 18.91 -13.64 -23.21
CA LYS A 108 18.30 -13.93 -24.52
C LYS A 108 18.36 -15.43 -24.80
N GLY A 109 17.39 -15.96 -25.55
CA GLY A 109 17.20 -17.41 -25.73
C GLY A 109 18.46 -18.19 -26.13
N GLN A 110 19.33 -17.63 -26.99
CA GLN A 110 20.60 -18.24 -27.39
C GLN A 110 21.62 -18.41 -26.24
N TYR A 111 21.49 -17.62 -25.18
CA TYR A 111 22.35 -17.60 -24.00
C TYR A 111 21.66 -18.17 -22.76
N GLY A 112 20.33 -18.16 -22.69
CA GLY A 112 19.56 -18.64 -21.54
C GLY A 112 19.22 -20.14 -21.60
N PHE A 113 19.00 -20.70 -22.79
CA PHE A 113 18.54 -22.09 -22.91
C PHE A 113 19.58 -23.09 -22.40
N GLY A 114 19.19 -23.95 -21.45
CA GLY A 114 20.07 -24.96 -20.85
C GLY A 114 21.18 -24.40 -19.93
N THR A 115 21.20 -23.08 -19.71
CA THR A 115 22.17 -22.46 -18.79
C THR A 115 21.71 -22.65 -17.36
N GLY A 116 22.58 -23.22 -16.52
CA GLY A 116 22.33 -23.34 -15.09
C GLY A 116 22.27 -21.98 -14.40
N THR A 117 21.59 -21.93 -13.25
CA THR A 117 21.36 -20.69 -12.49
C THR A 117 22.66 -19.97 -12.13
N GLU A 118 23.69 -20.70 -11.69
CA GLU A 118 24.99 -20.15 -11.31
C GLU A 118 25.67 -19.45 -12.49
N ALA A 119 25.77 -20.13 -13.64
CA ALA A 119 26.36 -19.56 -14.84
C ALA A 119 25.56 -18.36 -15.40
N ALA A 120 24.23 -18.35 -15.20
CA ALA A 120 23.41 -17.20 -15.55
C ALA A 120 23.72 -16.01 -14.62
N LEU A 121 23.87 -16.24 -13.32
CA LEU A 121 24.23 -15.19 -12.36
C LEU A 121 25.61 -14.61 -12.60
N ASP A 122 26.59 -15.42 -12.95
CA ASP A 122 27.93 -14.94 -13.29
C ASP A 122 27.86 -13.94 -14.45
N ARG A 123 27.14 -14.29 -15.52
CA ARG A 123 26.92 -13.41 -16.68
C ARG A 123 26.15 -12.14 -16.32
N LEU A 124 25.11 -12.25 -15.48
CA LEU A 124 24.38 -11.07 -15.03
C LEU A 124 25.27 -10.15 -14.19
N THR A 125 26.14 -10.72 -13.35
CA THR A 125 27.07 -9.97 -12.49
C THR A 125 28.11 -9.23 -13.32
N GLU A 126 28.61 -9.84 -14.41
CA GLU A 126 29.49 -9.18 -15.38
C GLU A 126 28.82 -7.97 -16.06
N ILE A 127 27.49 -8.03 -16.28
CA ILE A 127 26.73 -6.93 -16.89
C ILE A 127 26.43 -5.84 -15.86
N SER A 128 25.82 -6.21 -14.73
CA SER A 128 25.44 -5.32 -13.64
C SER A 128 25.17 -6.13 -12.37
N PRO A 129 25.91 -5.87 -11.28
CA PRO A 129 25.65 -6.47 -9.98
C PRO A 129 24.22 -6.23 -9.47
N GLU A 130 23.61 -5.11 -9.84
CA GLU A 130 22.24 -4.74 -9.48
C GLU A 130 21.20 -5.68 -10.11
N ILE A 131 21.33 -6.00 -11.40
CA ILE A 131 20.45 -6.97 -12.06
C ILE A 131 20.64 -8.36 -11.47
N ALA A 132 21.89 -8.77 -11.26
CA ALA A 132 22.20 -10.08 -10.68
C ALA A 132 21.55 -10.22 -9.30
N ARG A 133 21.67 -9.18 -8.45
CA ARG A 133 20.98 -9.14 -7.15
C ARG A 133 19.46 -9.19 -7.33
N ALA A 134 18.91 -8.37 -8.23
CA ALA A 134 17.48 -8.27 -8.45
C ALA A 134 16.84 -9.54 -9.01
N SER A 135 17.65 -10.36 -9.69
CA SER A 135 17.23 -11.66 -10.17
C SER A 135 16.95 -12.67 -9.06
N LEU A 136 17.42 -12.40 -7.83
CA LEU A 136 17.32 -13.28 -6.66
C LEU A 136 16.36 -12.76 -5.58
N SER A 137 16.26 -11.45 -5.34
CA SER A 137 15.39 -10.89 -4.30
C SER A 137 14.96 -9.49 -4.66
N TYR A 138 13.77 -9.06 -4.21
CA TYR A 138 13.30 -7.67 -4.32
C TYR A 138 13.61 -6.81 -3.11
N ASP A 139 14.11 -7.44 -2.04
CA ASP A 139 14.51 -6.74 -0.83
C ASP A 139 16.00 -6.41 -0.87
N THR A 140 16.29 -5.11 -0.78
CA THR A 140 17.67 -4.61 -0.70
C THR A 140 18.39 -4.99 0.59
N SER A 141 17.68 -5.37 1.65
CA SER A 141 18.25 -5.80 2.93
C SER A 141 18.52 -7.29 3.03
N ASP A 142 17.92 -8.08 2.14
CA ASP A 142 18.03 -9.54 2.14
C ASP A 142 19.34 -9.99 1.49
N PRO A 143 20.19 -10.79 2.16
CA PRO A 143 21.45 -11.24 1.57
C PRO A 143 21.20 -12.19 0.38
N PRO A 144 21.58 -11.81 -0.86
CA PRO A 144 21.39 -12.66 -2.03
C PRO A 144 22.33 -13.86 -2.00
N ASP A 145 21.82 -15.05 -2.33
CA ASP A 145 22.61 -16.25 -2.49
C ASP A 145 23.24 -16.30 -3.89
N PHE A 146 24.33 -15.55 -4.08
CA PHE A 146 25.08 -15.56 -5.35
C PHE A 146 25.81 -16.89 -5.62
N ILE A 147 26.00 -17.73 -4.60
CA ILE A 147 26.74 -19.00 -4.74
C ILE A 147 25.79 -20.09 -5.22
N GLY A 148 24.68 -20.31 -4.50
CA GLY A 148 23.69 -21.33 -4.85
C GLY A 148 22.62 -20.84 -5.84
N GLY A 149 22.59 -19.53 -6.10
CA GLY A 149 21.65 -18.89 -7.02
C GLY A 149 20.18 -19.03 -6.62
N ARG A 150 19.91 -19.25 -5.33
CA ARG A 150 18.55 -19.46 -4.84
C ARG A 150 17.86 -18.12 -4.64
N ALA A 151 16.71 -17.98 -5.30
CA ALA A 151 15.83 -16.85 -5.07
C ALA A 151 15.31 -16.85 -3.62
N SER A 152 15.15 -15.65 -3.06
CA SER A 152 14.62 -15.48 -1.72
C SER A 152 13.12 -15.70 -1.68
N LEU A 153 12.68 -16.53 -0.73
CA LEU A 153 11.27 -16.70 -0.37
C LEU A 153 10.63 -15.39 0.14
N GLY A 154 11.44 -14.43 0.60
CA GLY A 154 10.97 -13.11 0.99
C GLY A 154 10.35 -12.31 -0.15
N THR A 155 10.65 -12.67 -1.41
CA THR A 155 10.12 -11.98 -2.59
C THR A 155 8.61 -12.07 -2.70
N GLU A 156 8.03 -13.27 -2.50
CA GLU A 156 6.58 -13.46 -2.57
C GLU A 156 5.85 -12.67 -1.47
N ILE A 157 6.43 -12.65 -0.26
CA ILE A 157 5.92 -11.87 0.86
C ILE A 157 5.98 -10.38 0.55
N MET A 158 7.07 -9.92 -0.07
CA MET A 158 7.24 -8.54 -0.48
C MET A 158 6.18 -8.14 -1.52
N LEU A 159 5.97 -8.96 -2.55
CA LEU A 159 4.96 -8.70 -3.59
C LEU A 159 3.55 -8.63 -2.99
N ALA A 160 3.20 -9.56 -2.09
CA ALA A 160 1.94 -9.54 -1.38
C ALA A 160 1.76 -8.23 -0.57
N ARG A 161 2.81 -7.76 0.12
CA ARG A 161 2.76 -6.48 0.85
C ARG A 161 2.54 -5.29 -0.09
N VAL A 162 3.18 -5.29 -1.27
CA VAL A 162 2.97 -4.25 -2.28
C VAL A 162 1.52 -4.23 -2.74
N GLU A 163 0.95 -5.39 -3.07
CA GLU A 163 -0.43 -5.50 -3.52
C GLU A 163 -1.46 -5.15 -2.42
N GLU A 164 -1.13 -5.42 -1.16
CA GLU A 164 -1.96 -5.05 0.00
C GLU A 164 -1.80 -3.59 0.44
N SER A 165 -0.71 -2.92 0.05
CA SER A 165 -0.39 -1.57 0.52
C SER A 165 -1.52 -0.54 0.31
N PRO A 166 -2.32 -0.56 -0.77
CA PRO A 166 -3.44 0.36 -0.91
C PRO A 166 -4.57 0.07 0.09
N LYS A 167 -4.76 -1.19 0.48
CA LYS A 167 -5.78 -1.59 1.46
C LYS A 167 -5.39 -1.17 2.86
N ARG A 168 -4.10 -1.28 3.20
CA ARG A 168 -3.55 -0.85 4.49
C ARG A 168 -3.60 0.67 4.69
N ALA A 169 -3.61 1.43 3.60
CA ALA A 169 -3.80 2.87 3.64
C ALA A 169 -5.24 3.29 3.99
N ILE A 170 -6.21 2.36 4.01
CA ILE A 170 -7.61 2.63 4.33
C ILE A 170 -7.88 2.22 5.77
N ARG A 171 -8.30 3.19 6.59
CA ARG A 171 -8.82 2.97 7.94
C ARG A 171 -10.11 2.13 7.88
N THR A 172 -10.05 0.87 8.34
CA THR A 172 -11.19 -0.07 8.34
C THR A 172 -12.11 0.07 9.55
N ASP A 173 -11.70 0.84 10.54
CA ASP A 173 -12.38 1.08 11.81
C ASP A 173 -13.81 1.62 11.63
N TYR A 174 -14.07 2.40 10.58
CA TYR A 174 -15.44 2.80 10.20
C TYR A 174 -16.32 1.60 9.80
N ALA A 175 -15.80 0.68 9.00
CA ALA A 175 -16.56 -0.49 8.52
C ALA A 175 -16.80 -1.50 9.65
N ASP A 176 -15.83 -1.67 10.55
CA ASP A 176 -15.96 -2.52 11.73
C ASP A 176 -16.97 -1.94 12.74
N ALA A 177 -16.96 -0.61 12.93
CA ALA A 177 -17.96 0.09 13.75
C ALA A 177 -19.37 -0.03 13.13
N TRP A 178 -19.52 0.17 11.81
CA TRP A 178 -20.80 -0.02 11.13
C TRP A 178 -21.33 -1.46 11.28
N ARG A 179 -20.47 -2.47 11.19
CA ARG A 179 -20.87 -3.87 11.46
C ARG A 179 -21.34 -4.10 12.89
N ARG A 180 -20.70 -3.45 13.88
CA ARG A 180 -21.01 -3.62 15.30
C ARG A 180 -22.25 -2.85 15.75
N TYR A 181 -22.48 -1.66 15.17
CA TYR A 181 -23.48 -0.70 15.67
C TYR A 181 -24.53 -0.30 14.63
N GLY A 182 -24.39 -0.69 13.35
CA GLY A 182 -25.27 -0.24 12.26
C GLY A 182 -26.74 -0.62 12.40
N ASN A 183 -27.07 -1.63 13.22
CA ASN A 183 -28.45 -2.01 13.52
C ASN A 183 -29.06 -1.24 14.71
N ARG A 184 -28.30 -0.36 15.38
CA ARG A 184 -28.72 0.39 16.58
C ARG A 184 -28.83 1.90 16.38
N VAL A 185 -28.63 2.39 15.16
CA VAL A 185 -28.74 3.83 14.87
C VAL A 185 -30.16 4.12 14.41
N SER A 186 -31.00 4.60 15.32
CA SER A 186 -32.29 5.22 14.97
C SER A 186 -32.01 6.50 14.19
N ALA A 187 -32.62 6.60 13.02
CA ALA A 187 -32.42 7.70 12.10
C ALA A 187 -33.28 8.90 12.50
N GLU A 188 -32.78 9.74 13.40
CA GLU A 188 -33.17 11.15 13.43
C GLU A 188 -31.92 12.01 13.54
N TYR A 189 -31.69 12.79 12.47
CA TYR A 189 -30.63 13.79 12.29
C TYR A 189 -29.19 13.30 12.02
N SER A 190 -28.87 13.27 10.71
CA SER A 190 -27.62 13.67 10.02
C SER A 190 -26.49 14.24 10.91
N PHE A 191 -25.18 13.97 10.80
CA PHE A 191 -24.27 13.71 9.66
C PHE A 191 -22.93 13.17 10.23
N ASN A 192 -22.13 12.47 9.40
CA ASN A 192 -20.72 12.09 9.65
C ASN A 192 -20.43 11.35 10.97
N PHE A 193 -20.35 10.02 10.88
CA PHE A 193 -19.68 9.24 11.93
C PHE A 193 -18.22 9.68 12.03
N ILE A 194 -17.87 10.27 13.17
CA ILE A 194 -16.49 10.60 13.52
C ILE A 194 -15.91 9.39 14.26
N PRO A 195 -14.90 8.70 13.72
CA PRO A 195 -14.24 7.62 14.44
C PRO A 195 -13.63 8.19 15.72
N SER A 196 -14.04 7.64 16.86
CA SER A 196 -13.53 7.97 18.18
C SER A 196 -13.06 6.71 18.88
N ARG A 197 -12.04 6.84 19.74
CA ARG A 197 -11.68 5.78 20.68
C ARG A 197 -12.41 6.07 21.96
N ASN A 198 -13.20 5.12 22.41
CA ASN A 198 -13.98 5.24 23.63
C ASN A 198 -13.61 4.12 24.60
N ILE A 199 -13.48 4.49 25.86
CA ILE A 199 -13.35 3.56 26.97
C ILE A 199 -14.39 3.99 28.00
N PHE A 200 -15.17 3.03 28.47
CA PHE A 200 -16.07 3.24 29.61
C PHE A 200 -15.82 2.17 30.66
N SER A 201 -16.02 2.54 31.92
CA SER A 201 -15.94 1.64 33.07
C SER A 201 -17.03 2.02 34.05
N VAL A 202 -17.73 1.02 34.58
CA VAL A 202 -18.73 1.21 35.63
C VAL A 202 -18.11 0.75 36.94
N LEU A 203 -17.89 1.70 37.84
CA LEU A 203 -17.33 1.46 39.17
C LEU A 203 -18.44 1.58 40.22
N ALA A 204 -18.47 0.67 41.19
CA ALA A 204 -19.38 0.80 42.33
C ALA A 204 -18.78 1.78 43.35
N GLY A 205 -19.49 2.86 43.62
CA GLY A 205 -19.14 3.82 44.68
C GLY A 205 -19.72 3.45 46.03
N PRO A 206 -19.62 4.36 47.02
CA PRO A 206 -20.22 4.19 48.33
C PRO A 206 -21.72 3.85 48.20
N GLU A 207 -22.18 2.91 49.02
CA GLU A 207 -23.56 2.39 49.01
C GLU A 207 -24.00 1.69 47.70
N GLY A 208 -23.07 1.29 46.84
CA GLY A 208 -23.40 0.56 45.60
C GLY A 208 -23.89 1.47 44.47
N THR A 209 -23.71 2.79 44.61
CA THR A 209 -24.04 3.76 43.56
C THR A 209 -23.16 3.51 42.33
N PRO A 210 -23.71 3.26 41.13
CA PRO A 210 -22.90 3.05 39.94
C PRO A 210 -22.34 4.37 39.42
N PHE A 211 -21.02 4.46 39.29
CA PHE A 211 -20.31 5.56 38.64
C PHE A 211 -19.86 5.12 37.26
N VAL A 212 -20.34 5.82 36.23
CA VAL A 212 -19.90 5.61 34.85
C VAL A 212 -18.75 6.56 34.57
N HIS A 213 -17.55 6.00 34.41
CA HIS A 213 -16.39 6.71 33.89
C HIS A 213 -16.31 6.50 32.39
N TYR A 214 -16.16 7.58 31.64
CA TYR A 214 -15.94 7.51 30.19
C TYR A 214 -14.73 8.35 29.79
N SER A 215 -14.07 7.93 28.73
CA SER A 215 -13.09 8.72 28.01
C SER A 215 -13.40 8.60 26.52
N ILE A 216 -13.48 9.73 25.84
CA ILE A 216 -13.68 9.80 24.39
C ILE A 216 -12.49 10.56 23.82
N GLU A 217 -11.73 9.89 22.97
CA GLU A 217 -10.63 10.47 22.22
C GLU A 217 -11.04 10.59 20.76
N ILE A 218 -10.98 11.82 20.23
CA ILE A 218 -11.29 12.12 18.83
C ILE A 218 -9.99 12.60 18.19
N ASP A 219 -9.66 12.06 17.01
CA ASP A 219 -8.49 12.52 16.28
C ASP A 219 -8.66 14.02 15.92
N PRO A 220 -7.62 14.87 16.12
CA PRO A 220 -7.72 16.32 15.87
C PRO A 220 -8.20 16.70 14.47
N GLN A 221 -7.99 15.82 13.49
CA GLN A 221 -8.39 15.97 12.10
C GLN A 221 -9.92 15.99 11.91
N ASN A 222 -10.65 15.41 12.87
CA ASN A 222 -12.11 15.34 12.89
C ASN A 222 -12.73 16.44 13.76
N PHE A 223 -11.91 17.34 14.32
CA PHE A 223 -12.39 18.51 15.02
C PHE A 223 -12.55 19.68 14.06
N THR A 224 -13.74 20.27 14.03
CA THR A 224 -13.92 21.58 13.43
C THR A 224 -13.61 22.61 14.51
N MET A 225 -12.67 23.52 14.23
CA MET A 225 -12.30 24.59 15.16
C MET A 225 -12.76 25.93 14.59
N GLU A 226 -13.40 26.73 15.44
CA GLU A 226 -13.69 28.13 15.15
C GLU A 226 -12.57 29.01 15.68
N THR A 227 -12.37 30.17 15.07
CA THR A 227 -11.34 31.12 15.46
C THR A 227 -11.90 32.53 15.56
N ASP A 228 -11.27 33.34 16.43
CA ASP A 228 -11.59 34.76 16.60
C ASP A 228 -11.10 35.58 15.39
N GLU A 229 -11.56 36.82 15.22
CA GLU A 229 -11.23 37.69 14.08
C GLU A 229 -9.70 37.88 13.90
N ASP A 230 -8.96 37.88 15.01
CA ASP A 230 -7.49 38.00 15.05
C ASP A 230 -6.75 36.65 14.92
N GLN A 231 -7.46 35.54 14.70
CA GLN A 231 -6.93 34.17 14.65
C GLN A 231 -6.07 33.74 15.84
N SER A 232 -6.23 34.41 16.99
CA SER A 232 -5.35 34.23 18.16
C SER A 232 -5.83 33.16 19.14
N LYS A 233 -7.10 32.74 19.03
CA LYS A 233 -7.73 31.72 19.87
C LYS A 233 -8.53 30.76 19.01
N PHE A 234 -8.45 29.48 19.36
CA PHE A 234 -9.23 28.40 18.73
C PHE A 234 -10.16 27.81 19.79
N TYR A 235 -11.43 27.65 19.45
CA TYR A 235 -12.41 27.04 20.33
C TYR A 235 -13.31 26.08 19.56
N THR A 236 -13.92 25.17 20.31
CA THR A 236 -14.87 24.19 19.82
C THR A 236 -15.89 23.92 20.90
N THR A 237 -17.15 23.81 20.52
CA THR A 237 -18.24 23.43 21.42
C THR A 237 -18.59 21.98 21.17
N LEU A 238 -18.69 21.19 22.25
CA LEU A 238 -19.05 19.77 22.19
C LEU A 238 -20.29 19.58 23.05
N ASP A 239 -21.41 19.24 22.41
CA ASP A 239 -22.58 18.74 23.11
C ASP A 239 -22.52 17.21 23.14
N VAL A 240 -22.46 16.65 24.36
CA VAL A 240 -22.35 15.21 24.58
C VAL A 240 -23.60 14.73 25.32
N SER A 241 -24.36 13.84 24.69
CA SER A 241 -25.50 13.16 25.28
C SER A 241 -25.16 11.70 25.52
N PHE A 242 -25.57 11.15 26.67
CA PHE A 242 -25.34 9.75 27.03
C PHE A 242 -26.67 9.03 27.14
N GLU A 243 -26.77 7.87 26.48
CA GLU A 243 -27.89 6.95 26.65
C GLU A 243 -27.35 5.63 27.19
N VAL A 244 -27.95 5.13 28.26
CA VAL A 244 -27.58 3.83 28.85
C VAL A 244 -28.75 2.89 28.65
N SER A 245 -28.57 1.80 27.91
CA SER A 245 -29.57 0.76 27.72
C SER A 245 -29.12 -0.56 28.35
N ASN A 246 -30.08 -1.38 28.78
CA ASN A 246 -29.83 -2.76 29.19
C ASN A 246 -29.48 -3.64 27.95
N PRO A 247 -29.04 -4.89 28.13
CA PRO A 247 -28.74 -5.81 27.03
C PRO A 247 -29.94 -6.10 26.11
N ASP A 248 -31.16 -5.99 26.63
CA ASP A 248 -32.42 -6.23 25.94
C ASP A 248 -32.90 -5.00 25.14
N GLY A 249 -32.24 -3.85 25.27
CA GLY A 249 -32.53 -2.61 24.57
C GLY A 249 -33.42 -1.62 25.33
N ASP A 250 -33.80 -1.91 26.58
CA ASP A 250 -34.56 -0.98 27.41
C ASP A 250 -33.67 0.11 27.97
N LEU A 251 -34.16 1.34 27.90
CA LEU A 251 -33.45 2.53 28.31
C LEU A 251 -33.43 2.64 29.85
N VAL A 252 -32.23 2.70 30.42
CA VAL A 252 -31.97 2.75 31.87
C VAL A 252 -31.72 4.18 32.34
N ILE A 253 -31.03 4.99 31.53
CA ILE A 253 -30.73 6.41 31.79
C ILE A 253 -30.76 7.17 30.45
N ALA A 254 -31.49 8.29 30.42
CA ALA A 254 -31.51 9.30 29.35
C ALA A 254 -30.95 10.64 29.86
#